data_AF-A0A352D2C5-F1
#
_entry.id   AF-A0A352D2C5-F1
#
_cell.length_a   1.000
_cell.length_b   1.000
_cell.length_c   1.000
_cell.angle_alpha   90.00
_cell.angle_beta   90.00
_cell.angle_gamma   90.00
#
_symmetry.space_group_name_H-M   'P 1'
#
loop_
_entity.id
_entity.type
_entity.pdbx_description
1 polymer ?
#
loop_
_entity_poly.entity_id
_entity_poly.type
_entity_poly.pdbx_seq_one_letter_code
_entity_poly.pdbx_strand_id
1 'polypeptide(L)'
;MISFKSLFKRFWWVLLIFLFLVISIVVLLFSRDGEEIFKDVQKMGDSAYSNKLPDCPTDLSGLLTVSMVDIKYIASLTPLGNSNPPGHTFPVDHVYFEGYGAKGSWPRMPFYTPGDSIISKVMQEKAYDADGNHIHTTYAIDFNLCKGVKVVAAGESELMPQIQKLIDETKPECKSSKGKHDGQATITQCTYEIEYQSIAGEQVAWTGGDEIPEVWAFNYNIEPDKNVDWERYDYSDYPYAFCMFDLYSGDLKETLYSKFGIYIFKKYEDKELEEKKEAIFVPRTIAPICGSPHQNIYGTAQGDWFASNMGGMDSLEFAGDGLSLIHDNIDPRIGKIVIGGNFAETGILTFNPMFKGTINREFSSITLGDTKYCYQQGVNVDYGNYFDGIVILQLINEHNLKIERQSGDCKENMDFKEPYYYER
;
A
#
# COMPACT_ATOMS: atom_id res chain seq x y z
N MET A 1 -48.96 46.99 20.33
CA MET A 1 -47.94 46.39 21.22
C MET A 1 -48.19 44.89 21.34
N ILE A 2 -47.43 44.07 20.61
CA ILE A 2 -47.46 42.62 20.82
C ILE A 2 -46.77 42.35 22.15
N SER A 3 -47.51 41.82 23.12
CA SER A 3 -46.99 41.50 24.45
C SER A 3 -45.80 40.56 24.34
N PHE A 4 -44.71 40.86 25.07
CA PHE A 4 -43.49 40.06 25.10
C PHE A 4 -43.77 38.57 25.43
N LYS A 5 -44.82 38.30 26.22
CA LYS A 5 -45.32 36.94 26.52
C LYS A 5 -45.86 36.18 25.29
N SER A 6 -46.41 36.89 24.29
CA SER A 6 -46.94 36.31 23.05
C SER A 6 -45.85 35.98 22.03
N LEU A 7 -44.75 36.75 22.02
CA LEU A 7 -43.58 36.47 21.19
C LEU A 7 -42.78 35.29 21.75
N PHE A 8 -42.61 35.24 23.07
CA PHE A 8 -41.90 34.14 23.73
C PHE A 8 -42.60 32.79 23.52
N LYS A 9 -43.93 32.72 23.61
CA LYS A 9 -44.70 31.49 23.33
C LYS A 9 -44.60 30.99 21.90
N ARG A 10 -44.37 31.88 20.91
CA ARG A 10 -44.27 31.51 19.49
C ARG A 10 -42.85 31.09 19.07
N PHE A 11 -41.82 31.56 19.78
CA PHE A 11 -40.42 31.26 19.45
C PHE A 11 -39.75 30.26 20.39
N TRP A 12 -40.41 29.86 21.49
CA TRP A 12 -39.80 28.93 22.45
C TRP A 12 -39.49 27.55 21.84
N TRP A 13 -40.31 27.07 20.90
CA TRP A 13 -40.04 25.83 20.17
C TRP A 13 -38.84 25.94 19.21
N VAL A 14 -38.62 27.12 18.60
CA VAL A 14 -37.44 27.38 17.76
C VAL A 14 -36.17 27.41 18.62
N LEU A 15 -36.25 28.03 19.80
CA LEU A 15 -35.18 28.00 20.79
C LEU A 15 -34.87 26.59 21.29
N LEU A 16 -35.89 25.75 21.52
CA LEU A 16 -35.72 24.35 21.91
C LEU A 16 -35.08 23.51 20.80
N ILE A 17 -35.49 23.68 19.54
CA ILE A 17 -34.89 22.99 18.39
C ILE A 17 -33.42 23.42 18.22
N PHE A 18 -33.14 24.72 18.34
CA PHE A 18 -31.77 25.23 18.25
C PHE A 18 -30.91 24.71 19.41
N LEU A 19 -31.45 24.67 20.63
CA LEU A 19 -30.77 24.11 21.79
C LEU A 19 -30.51 22.60 21.60
N PHE A 20 -31.46 21.85 21.03
CA PHE A 20 -31.31 20.43 20.77
C PHE A 20 -30.27 20.14 19.68
N LEU A 21 -30.22 20.97 18.62
CA LEU A 21 -29.18 20.91 17.59
C LEU A 21 -27.80 21.22 18.16
N VAL A 22 -27.67 22.28 18.96
CA VAL A 22 -26.41 22.63 19.63
C VAL A 22 -25.99 21.53 20.60
N ILE A 23 -26.90 20.98 21.40
CA ILE A 23 -26.60 19.87 22.30
C ILE A 23 -26.22 18.60 21.52
N SER A 24 -26.89 18.31 20.40
CA SER A 24 -26.54 17.14 19.57
C SER A 24 -25.16 17.30 18.92
N ILE A 25 -24.82 18.50 18.44
CA ILE A 25 -23.49 18.82 17.91
C ILE A 25 -22.44 18.75 19.01
N VAL A 26 -22.72 19.27 20.21
CA VAL A 26 -21.83 19.18 21.37
C VAL A 26 -21.65 17.72 21.80
N VAL A 27 -22.71 16.92 21.87
CA VAL A 27 -22.64 15.49 22.20
C VAL A 27 -21.86 14.71 21.13
N LEU A 28 -21.97 15.08 19.85
CA LEU A 28 -21.16 14.51 18.76
C LEU A 28 -19.69 14.96 18.83
N LEU A 29 -19.41 16.18 19.28
CA LEU A 29 -18.03 16.70 19.44
C LEU A 29 -17.34 16.20 20.72
N PHE A 30 -18.11 15.78 21.73
CA PHE A 30 -17.61 15.30 23.03
C PHE A 30 -17.92 13.82 23.28
N SER A 31 -18.47 13.08 22.32
CA SER A 31 -18.41 11.62 22.34
C SER A 31 -16.95 11.23 22.08
N ARG A 32 -16.48 10.19 22.76
CA ARG A 32 -15.12 9.67 22.61
C ARG A 32 -14.81 9.32 21.14
N ASP A 33 -15.84 8.93 20.40
CA ASP A 33 -15.77 8.59 18.97
C ASP A 33 -15.63 9.85 18.08
N GLY A 34 -16.25 10.98 18.44
CA GLY A 34 -16.19 12.20 17.63
C GLY A 34 -14.85 12.94 17.72
N GLU A 35 -14.17 12.84 18.86
CA GLU A 35 -12.85 13.44 19.07
C GLU A 35 -11.72 12.62 18.41
N GLU A 36 -11.90 11.30 18.26
CA GLU A 36 -10.99 10.44 17.49
C GLU A 36 -11.22 10.59 15.98
N ILE A 37 -12.48 10.58 15.51
CA ILE A 37 -12.82 10.81 14.09
C ILE A 37 -12.33 12.19 13.60
N PHE A 38 -12.45 13.25 14.41
CA PHE A 38 -11.92 14.56 14.03
C PHE A 38 -10.39 14.60 14.01
N LYS A 39 -9.71 13.89 14.92
CA LYS A 39 -8.24 13.86 14.96
C LYS A 39 -7.66 13.01 13.84
N ASP A 40 -8.34 11.95 13.42
CA ASP A 40 -7.91 11.12 12.29
C ASP A 40 -8.14 11.84 10.96
N VAL A 41 -9.32 12.44 10.76
CA VAL A 41 -9.59 13.29 9.57
C VAL A 41 -8.63 14.48 9.50
N GLN A 42 -8.25 15.07 10.63
CA GLN A 42 -7.31 16.20 10.68
C GLN A 42 -5.84 15.78 10.50
N LYS A 43 -5.44 14.59 10.95
CA LYS A 43 -4.08 14.06 10.75
C LYS A 43 -3.81 13.53 9.34
N MET A 44 -4.81 13.00 8.66
CA MET A 44 -4.64 12.28 7.39
C MET A 44 -4.46 13.20 6.18
N GLY A 45 -4.74 14.50 6.29
CA GLY A 45 -4.77 15.40 5.13
C GLY A 45 -4.34 16.85 5.34
N ASP A 46 -3.89 17.28 6.53
CA ASP A 46 -3.71 18.72 6.78
C ASP A 46 -2.73 19.40 5.81
N SER A 47 -1.62 18.72 5.46
CA SER A 47 -0.68 19.24 4.46
C SER A 47 -1.24 19.15 3.03
N ALA A 48 -1.93 18.06 2.68
CA ALA A 48 -2.58 17.86 1.40
C ALA A 48 -3.75 18.84 1.16
N TYR A 49 -4.33 19.43 2.21
CA TYR A 49 -5.40 20.44 2.13
C TYR A 49 -4.92 21.86 2.46
N SER A 50 -3.61 22.11 2.42
CA SER A 50 -3.05 23.45 2.63
C SER A 50 -3.75 24.50 1.76
N ASN A 51 -4.11 25.65 2.35
CA ASN A 51 -4.71 26.79 1.63
C ASN A 51 -3.79 27.39 0.54
N LYS A 52 -2.52 26.99 0.52
CA LYS A 52 -1.54 27.39 -0.50
C LYS A 52 -1.59 26.51 -1.74
N LEU A 53 -2.22 25.33 -1.65
CA LEU A 53 -2.42 24.45 -2.79
C LEU A 53 -3.60 24.92 -3.65
N PRO A 54 -3.50 24.80 -4.98
CA PRO A 54 -4.64 25.04 -5.85
C PRO A 54 -5.73 23.98 -5.62
N ASP A 55 -6.97 24.33 -5.95
CA ASP A 55 -8.03 23.32 -6.09
C ASP A 55 -7.67 22.36 -7.23
N CYS A 56 -7.97 21.07 -7.06
CA CYS A 56 -7.67 20.10 -8.10
C CYS A 56 -8.56 20.29 -9.33
N PRO A 57 -8.01 20.11 -10.55
CA PRO A 57 -8.82 20.02 -11.75
C PRO A 57 -9.73 18.78 -11.70
N THR A 58 -10.83 18.81 -12.47
CA THR A 58 -11.73 17.64 -12.57
C THR A 58 -11.04 16.44 -13.23
N ASP A 59 -10.17 16.69 -14.20
CA ASP A 59 -9.29 15.69 -14.80
C ASP A 59 -7.89 15.89 -14.21
N LEU A 60 -7.41 14.87 -13.47
CA LEU A 60 -6.10 14.89 -12.83
C LEU A 60 -4.97 14.52 -13.80
N SER A 61 -5.29 14.11 -15.03
CA SER A 61 -4.27 13.80 -16.04
C SER A 61 -3.51 15.06 -16.45
N GLY A 62 -2.19 14.94 -16.54
CA GLY A 62 -1.29 16.06 -16.80
C GLY A 62 -0.87 16.87 -15.57
N LEU A 63 -1.30 16.50 -14.36
CA LEU A 63 -0.71 17.08 -13.14
C LEU A 63 0.79 16.73 -13.02
N LEU A 64 1.19 15.57 -13.53
CA LEU A 64 2.59 15.20 -13.67
C LEU A 64 3.03 15.35 -15.14
N THR A 65 4.09 16.11 -15.35
CA THR A 65 4.62 16.45 -16.69
C THR A 65 6.06 16.02 -16.90
N VAL A 66 6.74 15.61 -15.82
CA VAL A 66 8.13 15.14 -15.83
C VAL A 66 8.23 13.81 -15.07
N SER A 67 9.03 12.87 -15.58
CA SER A 67 9.34 11.63 -14.88
C SER A 67 10.29 11.92 -13.71
N MET A 68 10.03 11.35 -12.53
CA MET A 68 10.85 11.54 -11.33
C MET A 68 12.30 11.11 -11.53
N VAL A 69 12.53 10.09 -12.36
CA VAL A 69 13.85 9.65 -12.82
C VAL A 69 13.87 9.56 -14.34
N ASP A 70 15.04 9.68 -14.95
CA ASP A 70 15.17 9.53 -16.40
C ASP A 70 14.74 8.12 -16.83
N ILE A 71 13.79 8.06 -17.78
CA ILE A 71 13.12 6.84 -18.26
C ILE A 71 14.12 5.78 -18.71
N LYS A 72 15.30 6.18 -19.22
CA LYS A 72 16.33 5.23 -19.66
C LYS A 72 16.86 4.34 -18.53
N TYR A 73 16.70 4.75 -17.28
CA TYR A 73 17.12 3.97 -16.13
C TYR A 73 16.02 3.05 -15.60
N ILE A 74 14.75 3.30 -15.96
CA ILE A 74 13.60 2.47 -15.56
C ILE A 74 13.57 1.21 -16.42
N ALA A 75 13.91 0.07 -15.84
CA ALA A 75 13.74 -1.24 -16.44
C ALA A 75 12.25 -1.61 -16.45
N SER A 76 11.65 -1.66 -15.28
CA SER A 76 10.25 -2.04 -15.03
C SER A 76 9.65 -1.19 -13.92
N LEU A 77 8.32 -1.18 -13.90
CA LEU A 77 7.51 -0.68 -12.80
C LEU A 77 6.71 -1.86 -12.25
N THR A 78 6.97 -2.23 -11.01
CA THR A 78 6.19 -3.29 -10.36
C THR A 78 4.85 -2.71 -9.93
N PRO A 79 3.73 -3.22 -10.46
CA PRO A 79 2.41 -2.62 -10.28
C PRO A 79 1.91 -2.72 -8.83
N LEU A 80 0.94 -1.87 -8.51
CA LEU A 80 0.17 -1.91 -7.27
C LEU A 80 -0.38 -3.31 -7.01
N GLY A 81 -0.52 -3.65 -5.73
CA GLY A 81 -1.00 -4.94 -5.28
C GLY A 81 0.07 -6.04 -5.28
N ASN A 82 1.35 -5.68 -5.42
CA ASN A 82 2.46 -6.59 -5.17
C ASN A 82 2.40 -7.15 -3.74
N SER A 83 2.80 -8.39 -3.53
CA SER A 83 2.91 -8.99 -2.19
C SER A 83 4.06 -9.98 -2.16
N ASN A 84 4.91 -9.85 -1.15
CA ASN A 84 6.13 -10.64 -0.98
C ASN A 84 6.36 -10.89 0.53
N PRO A 85 5.74 -11.93 1.12
CA PRO A 85 5.89 -12.24 2.53
C PRO A 85 7.35 -12.68 2.83
N PRO A 86 7.84 -12.49 4.07
CA PRO A 86 7.12 -11.98 5.25
C PRO A 86 6.94 -10.45 5.26
N GLY A 87 7.58 -9.71 4.35
CA GLY A 87 7.54 -8.24 4.36
C GLY A 87 6.17 -7.68 4.01
N HIS A 88 5.54 -8.20 2.95
CA HIS A 88 4.22 -7.76 2.48
C HIS A 88 3.32 -8.96 2.26
N THR A 89 2.44 -9.23 3.24
CA THR A 89 1.40 -10.25 3.10
C THR A 89 0.20 -9.71 2.33
N PHE A 90 -0.23 -8.49 2.68
CA PHE A 90 -1.27 -7.77 1.95
C PHE A 90 -0.72 -7.21 0.64
N PRO A 91 -1.57 -6.94 -0.36
CA PRO A 91 -1.14 -6.21 -1.54
C PRO A 91 -0.60 -4.83 -1.12
N VAL A 92 0.43 -4.31 -1.78
CA VAL A 92 0.98 -2.99 -1.46
C VAL A 92 0.31 -1.87 -2.24
N ASP A 93 0.34 -0.67 -1.65
CA ASP A 93 -0.28 0.56 -2.12
C ASP A 93 0.66 1.49 -2.92
N HIS A 94 1.85 1.01 -3.26
CA HIS A 94 2.88 1.74 -3.99
C HIS A 94 3.45 0.96 -5.16
N VAL A 95 4.10 1.69 -6.07
CA VAL A 95 4.81 1.15 -7.23
C VAL A 95 6.31 1.17 -6.97
N TYR A 96 6.98 0.06 -7.27
CA TYR A 96 8.44 -0.02 -7.23
C TYR A 96 9.04 0.30 -8.59
N PHE A 97 10.10 1.09 -8.61
CA PHE A 97 10.94 1.30 -9.78
C PHE A 97 12.05 0.26 -9.79
N GLU A 98 12.14 -0.53 -10.86
CA GLU A 98 13.27 -1.46 -11.03
C GLU A 98 14.25 -0.94 -12.07
N GLY A 99 15.56 -1.04 -11.78
CA GLY A 99 16.64 -0.55 -12.63
C GLY A 99 17.30 -1.66 -13.45
N TYR A 100 18.09 -1.28 -14.47
CA TYR A 100 18.80 -2.23 -15.33
C TYR A 100 20.10 -2.82 -14.71
N GLY A 101 20.42 -2.49 -13.45
CA GLY A 101 21.67 -2.88 -12.79
C GLY A 101 21.71 -4.34 -12.30
N ALA A 102 22.90 -4.93 -12.28
CA ALA A 102 23.11 -6.27 -11.73
C ALA A 102 22.92 -6.24 -10.20
N LYS A 103 21.98 -7.04 -9.68
CA LYS A 103 21.46 -7.02 -8.28
C LYS A 103 20.46 -5.90 -7.98
N GLY A 104 19.90 -5.22 -8.99
CA GLY A 104 19.00 -4.09 -8.73
C GLY A 104 19.71 -2.84 -8.25
N SER A 105 21.06 -2.81 -8.26
CA SER A 105 21.81 -1.61 -7.89
C SER A 105 21.61 -0.51 -8.93
N TRP A 106 21.03 0.60 -8.53
CA TRP A 106 20.84 1.76 -9.38
C TRP A 106 22.11 2.62 -9.42
N PRO A 107 22.51 3.17 -10.58
CA PRO A 107 23.51 4.23 -10.58
C PRO A 107 22.98 5.42 -9.75
N ARG A 108 23.87 6.25 -9.23
CA ARG A 108 23.45 7.53 -8.65
C ARG A 108 22.84 8.40 -9.75
N MET A 109 21.57 8.76 -9.60
CA MET A 109 20.78 9.49 -10.60
C MET A 109 20.07 10.68 -9.97
N PRO A 110 19.88 11.76 -10.74
CA PRO A 110 19.06 12.87 -10.29
C PRO A 110 17.59 12.43 -10.13
N PHE A 111 16.98 12.89 -9.05
CA PHE A 111 15.56 12.73 -8.78
C PHE A 111 14.86 14.08 -8.90
N TYR A 112 13.80 14.12 -9.70
CA TYR A 112 13.10 15.33 -10.12
C TYR A 112 11.69 15.42 -9.54
N THR A 113 11.26 16.63 -9.24
CA THR A 113 9.86 16.96 -9.00
C THR A 113 9.03 16.66 -10.27
N PRO A 114 8.01 15.79 -10.22
CA PRO A 114 7.29 15.34 -11.42
C PRO A 114 6.23 16.33 -11.93
N GLY A 115 5.79 17.27 -11.10
CA GLY A 115 4.76 18.27 -11.38
C GLY A 115 4.88 19.44 -10.41
N ASP A 116 4.29 20.59 -10.72
CA ASP A 116 4.32 21.73 -9.79
C ASP A 116 3.67 21.34 -8.46
N SER A 117 4.37 21.57 -7.35
CA SER A 117 3.97 21.04 -6.06
C SER A 117 4.50 21.83 -4.87
N ILE A 118 3.96 21.55 -3.69
CA ILE A 118 4.56 21.94 -2.41
C ILE A 118 5.10 20.68 -1.75
N ILE A 119 6.42 20.64 -1.53
CA ILE A 119 7.03 19.66 -0.64
C ILE A 119 6.70 20.09 0.78
N SER A 120 5.87 19.33 1.47
CA SER A 120 5.42 19.64 2.83
C SER A 120 6.12 18.83 3.91
N LYS A 121 6.64 17.67 3.55
CA LYS A 121 7.20 16.72 4.50
C LYS A 121 8.39 16.01 3.90
N VAL A 122 9.43 15.84 4.69
CA VAL A 122 10.53 14.92 4.42
C VAL A 122 10.68 13.99 5.60
N MET A 123 10.59 12.69 5.35
CA MET A 123 10.94 11.65 6.32
C MET A 123 12.38 11.22 6.03
N GLN A 124 13.22 11.20 7.07
CA GLN A 124 14.58 10.69 7.02
C GLN A 124 14.63 9.41 7.84
N GLU A 125 15.04 8.31 7.23
CA GLU A 125 15.31 7.05 7.92
C GLU A 125 16.82 6.81 8.03
N LYS A 126 17.29 6.42 9.21
CA LYS A 126 18.67 5.98 9.44
C LYS A 126 18.68 4.58 10.02
N ALA A 127 19.38 3.67 9.36
CA ALA A 127 19.61 2.33 9.86
C ALA A 127 20.97 2.22 10.56
N TYR A 128 21.00 1.47 11.66
CA TYR A 128 22.19 1.21 12.46
C TYR A 128 22.37 -0.29 12.72
N ASP A 129 23.62 -0.75 12.74
CA ASP A 129 23.97 -2.13 13.09
C ASP A 129 23.93 -2.37 14.62
N ALA A 130 24.23 -3.60 15.04
CA ALA A 130 24.22 -3.99 16.44
C ALA A 130 25.28 -3.28 17.30
N ASP A 131 26.35 -2.78 16.67
CA ASP A 131 27.42 -2.02 17.32
C ASP A 131 27.12 -0.51 17.34
N GLY A 132 26.02 -0.08 16.72
CA GLY A 132 25.60 1.31 16.60
C GLY A 132 26.24 2.07 15.45
N ASN A 133 26.91 1.39 14.51
CA ASN A 133 27.43 2.02 13.31
C ASN A 133 26.31 2.33 12.33
N HIS A 134 26.40 3.49 11.69
CA HIS A 134 25.48 3.89 10.63
C HIS A 134 25.65 3.01 9.39
N ILE A 135 24.54 2.49 8.86
CA ILE A 135 24.52 1.66 7.65
C ILE A 135 24.17 2.52 6.44
N HIS A 136 22.99 3.14 6.44
CA HIS A 136 22.50 3.99 5.36
C HIS A 136 21.52 5.04 5.88
N THR A 137 21.30 6.07 5.06
CA THR A 137 20.25 7.07 5.26
C THR A 137 19.39 7.10 4.01
N THR A 138 18.09 6.99 4.20
CA THR A 138 17.09 7.08 3.13
C THR A 138 16.19 8.27 3.42
N TYR A 139 15.54 8.76 2.37
CA TYR A 139 14.49 9.77 2.51
C TYR A 139 13.19 9.28 1.89
N ALA A 140 12.10 9.92 2.33
CA ALA A 140 10.85 9.98 1.61
C ALA A 140 10.35 11.43 1.57
N ILE A 141 9.85 11.87 0.41
CA ILE A 141 9.46 13.26 0.13
C ILE A 141 7.98 13.30 -0.28
N ASP A 142 7.19 14.09 0.45
CA ASP A 142 5.76 14.30 0.16
C ASP A 142 5.58 15.50 -0.80
N PHE A 143 5.16 15.24 -2.03
CA PHE A 143 4.79 16.24 -3.05
C PHE A 143 3.27 16.44 -3.08
N ASN A 144 2.80 17.59 -2.59
CA ASN A 144 1.38 17.95 -2.67
C ASN A 144 1.11 18.72 -3.97
N LEU A 145 0.28 18.16 -4.85
CA LEU A 145 0.05 18.68 -6.21
C LEU A 145 -1.10 19.70 -6.22
N CYS A 146 -2.21 19.35 -5.57
CA CYS A 146 -3.40 20.16 -5.41
C CYS A 146 -4.19 19.66 -4.18
N LYS A 147 -5.24 20.36 -3.77
CA LYS A 147 -5.98 20.01 -2.54
C LYS A 147 -6.50 18.57 -2.55
N GLY A 148 -6.00 17.76 -1.62
CA GLY A 148 -6.36 16.36 -1.46
C GLY A 148 -5.61 15.40 -2.37
N VAL A 149 -4.63 15.84 -3.18
CA VAL A 149 -3.81 14.95 -4.02
C VAL A 149 -2.33 15.08 -3.68
N LYS A 150 -1.74 13.98 -3.24
CA LYS A 150 -0.34 13.89 -2.80
C LYS A 150 0.35 12.71 -3.46
N VAL A 151 1.64 12.88 -3.73
CA VAL A 151 2.56 11.81 -4.14
C VAL A 151 3.68 11.74 -3.10
N VAL A 152 4.08 10.53 -2.71
CA VAL A 152 5.23 10.30 -1.83
C VAL A 152 6.22 9.46 -2.61
N ALA A 153 7.47 9.91 -2.69
CA ALA A 153 8.56 9.12 -3.23
C ALA A 153 9.54 8.79 -2.12
N ALA A 154 10.05 7.57 -2.08
CA ALA A 154 11.08 7.13 -1.15
C ALA A 154 12.23 6.42 -1.87
N GLY A 155 13.35 6.27 -1.18
CA GLY A 155 14.57 5.65 -1.70
C GLY A 155 15.58 6.68 -2.24
N GLU A 156 15.44 7.94 -1.85
CA GLU A 156 16.48 8.94 -2.10
C GLU A 156 17.62 8.81 -1.09
N SER A 157 18.86 8.96 -1.56
CA SER A 157 20.07 8.84 -0.73
C SER A 157 20.63 10.20 -0.29
N GLU A 158 20.32 11.27 -1.03
CA GLU A 158 20.87 12.60 -0.80
C GLU A 158 19.88 13.68 -1.26
N LEU A 159 19.62 14.67 -0.40
CA LEU A 159 18.74 15.79 -0.73
C LEU A 159 19.54 16.95 -1.32
N MET A 160 18.90 17.77 -2.15
CA MET A 160 19.53 18.97 -2.67
C MET A 160 19.68 20.06 -1.58
N PRO A 161 20.72 20.93 -1.64
CA PRO A 161 21.06 21.86 -0.56
C PRO A 161 19.90 22.75 -0.08
N GLN A 162 18.99 23.13 -0.98
CA GLN A 162 17.83 23.94 -0.63
C GLN A 162 16.85 23.20 0.29
N ILE A 163 16.66 21.90 0.09
CA ILE A 163 15.81 21.05 0.94
C ILE A 163 16.54 20.70 2.23
N GLN A 164 17.83 20.34 2.13
CA GLN A 164 18.65 20.04 3.30
C GLN A 164 18.70 21.22 4.28
N LYS A 165 18.82 22.45 3.78
CA LYS A 165 18.78 23.66 4.62
C LYS A 165 17.47 23.78 5.39
N LEU A 166 16.33 23.50 4.77
CA LEU A 166 15.02 23.55 5.46
C LEU A 166 14.94 22.50 6.56
N ILE A 167 15.46 21.30 6.31
CA ILE A 167 15.54 20.22 7.31
C ILE A 167 16.44 20.62 8.49
N ASP A 168 17.59 21.25 8.23
CA ASP A 168 18.52 21.70 9.27
C ASP A 168 17.92 22.82 10.15
N GLU A 169 17.02 23.63 9.58
CA GLU A 169 16.32 24.72 10.27
C GLU A 169 15.00 24.27 10.95
N THR A 170 14.47 23.10 10.59
CA THR A 170 13.23 22.54 11.12
C THR A 170 13.51 21.55 12.26
N LYS A 171 12.75 21.68 13.35
CA LYS A 171 12.79 20.69 14.44
C LYS A 171 12.02 19.42 14.01
N PRO A 172 12.66 18.23 13.98
CA PRO A 172 11.98 17.00 13.60
C PRO A 172 11.19 16.37 14.74
N GLU A 173 10.26 15.49 14.37
CA GLU A 173 9.71 14.46 15.24
C GLU A 173 10.38 13.12 14.91
N CYS A 174 11.10 12.54 15.89
CA CYS A 174 11.86 11.30 15.67
C CYS A 174 11.32 10.14 16.51
N LYS A 175 11.32 8.94 15.93
CA LYS A 175 11.00 7.67 16.59
C LYS A 175 12.04 6.63 16.21
N SER A 176 12.39 5.77 17.16
CA SER A 176 13.29 4.63 16.91
C SER A 176 12.55 3.31 17.11
N SER A 177 12.86 2.33 16.28
CA SER A 177 12.30 0.98 16.31
C SER A 177 13.39 -0.06 16.01
N LYS A 178 13.05 -1.34 16.14
CA LYS A 178 13.96 -2.44 15.79
C LYS A 178 14.25 -2.42 14.28
N GLY A 179 15.45 -2.84 13.90
CA GLY A 179 15.83 -3.05 12.50
C GLY A 179 14.87 -3.98 11.76
N LYS A 180 14.58 -3.64 10.49
CA LYS A 180 13.65 -4.37 9.61
C LYS A 180 14.34 -5.39 8.72
N HIS A 181 15.64 -5.23 8.50
CA HIS A 181 16.43 -6.08 7.60
C HIS A 181 17.63 -6.71 8.33
N ASP A 182 18.12 -7.82 7.77
CA ASP A 182 19.29 -8.51 8.27
C ASP A 182 20.49 -7.55 8.39
N GLY A 183 21.17 -7.60 9.54
CA GLY A 183 22.28 -6.71 9.86
C GLY A 183 21.86 -5.35 10.47
N GLN A 184 20.58 -4.99 10.44
CA GLN A 184 20.06 -3.82 11.14
C GLN A 184 19.62 -4.19 12.56
N ALA A 185 20.06 -3.41 13.54
CA ALA A 185 19.59 -3.54 14.92
C ALA A 185 18.53 -2.48 15.26
N THR A 186 18.73 -1.25 14.81
CA THR A 186 17.84 -0.12 15.09
C THR A 186 17.62 0.71 13.83
N ILE A 187 16.40 1.20 13.68
CA ILE A 187 16.05 2.22 12.70
C ILE A 187 15.56 3.46 13.46
N THR A 188 16.04 4.64 13.05
CA THR A 188 15.52 5.94 13.51
C THR A 188 14.88 6.67 12.35
N GLN A 189 13.59 6.97 12.48
CA GLN A 189 12.83 7.77 11.53
C GLN A 189 12.60 9.16 12.11
N CYS A 190 12.98 10.20 11.38
CA CYS A 190 12.75 11.60 11.73
C CYS A 190 11.88 12.26 10.65
N THR A 191 10.77 12.85 11.05
CA THR A 191 9.85 13.57 10.15
C THR A 191 10.06 15.07 10.30
N TYR A 192 10.24 15.75 9.18
CA TYR A 192 10.42 17.19 9.07
C TYR A 192 9.25 17.78 8.28
N GLU A 193 8.42 18.58 8.95
CA GLU A 193 7.41 19.40 8.31
C GLU A 193 8.08 20.66 7.75
N ILE A 194 8.14 20.78 6.43
CA ILE A 194 8.77 21.88 5.72
C ILE A 194 7.76 22.51 4.75
N GLU A 195 8.14 23.60 4.11
CA GLU A 195 7.36 24.13 2.99
C GLU A 195 8.32 24.58 1.90
N TYR A 196 8.33 23.85 0.80
CA TYR A 196 9.14 24.18 -0.36
C TYR A 196 8.30 24.11 -1.62
N GLN A 197 8.17 25.24 -2.31
CA GLN A 197 7.50 25.27 -3.61
C GLN A 197 8.48 24.78 -4.69
N SER A 198 8.20 23.60 -5.23
CA SER A 198 8.98 23.01 -6.32
C SER A 198 8.21 23.06 -7.64
N ILE A 199 8.94 23.18 -8.73
CA ILE A 199 8.37 23.18 -10.09
C ILE A 199 8.70 21.86 -10.80
N ALA A 200 7.87 21.49 -11.78
CA ALA A 200 8.12 20.30 -12.57
C ALA A 200 9.52 20.32 -13.22
N GLY A 201 10.27 19.22 -13.07
CA GLY A 201 11.63 19.07 -13.58
C GLY A 201 12.74 19.68 -12.73
N GLU A 202 12.40 20.31 -11.59
CA GLU A 202 13.40 20.69 -10.60
C GLU A 202 14.04 19.44 -9.98
N GLN A 203 15.37 19.40 -9.90
CA GLN A 203 16.05 18.35 -9.15
C GLN A 203 15.98 18.65 -7.65
N VAL A 204 15.45 17.71 -6.87
CA VAL A 204 15.28 17.85 -5.41
C VAL A 204 16.07 16.85 -4.59
N ALA A 205 16.52 15.76 -5.23
CA ALA A 205 17.34 14.76 -4.58
C ALA A 205 18.23 13.99 -5.59
N TRP A 206 19.00 13.06 -5.04
CA TRP A 206 19.65 11.96 -5.75
C TRP A 206 19.13 10.65 -5.19
N THR A 207 18.89 9.70 -6.08
CA THR A 207 18.60 8.30 -5.75
C THR A 207 19.67 7.39 -6.37
N GLY A 208 19.74 6.14 -5.93
CA GLY A 208 20.72 5.16 -6.40
C GLY A 208 21.19 4.22 -5.28
N GLY A 209 22.04 3.26 -5.63
CA GLY A 209 22.51 2.24 -4.69
C GLY A 209 21.60 1.01 -4.66
N ASP A 210 21.55 0.33 -3.52
CA ASP A 210 20.77 -0.90 -3.34
C ASP A 210 19.30 -0.62 -2.97
N GLU A 211 18.91 0.64 -2.84
CA GLU A 211 17.55 1.05 -2.54
C GLU A 211 16.72 1.23 -3.81
N ILE A 212 15.53 0.67 -3.79
CA ILE A 212 14.57 0.71 -4.87
C ILE A 212 13.71 1.96 -4.66
N PRO A 213 13.61 2.88 -5.65
CA PRO A 213 12.68 3.98 -5.54
C PRO A 213 11.24 3.46 -5.47
N GLU A 214 10.51 3.89 -4.46
CA GLU A 214 9.11 3.53 -4.19
C GLU A 214 8.24 4.76 -4.29
N VAL A 215 7.06 4.62 -4.88
CA VAL A 215 6.17 5.76 -5.06
C VAL A 215 4.73 5.41 -4.70
N TRP A 216 4.22 6.16 -3.72
CA TRP A 216 2.81 6.21 -3.33
C TRP A 216 2.12 7.40 -3.98
N ALA A 217 0.82 7.27 -4.23
CA ALA A 217 -0.04 8.40 -4.54
C ALA A 217 -1.38 8.25 -3.86
N PHE A 218 -1.88 9.34 -3.30
CA PHE A 218 -3.11 9.38 -2.53
C PHE A 218 -4.03 10.48 -3.06
N ASN A 219 -5.30 10.14 -3.24
CA ASN A 219 -6.35 11.09 -3.60
C ASN A 219 -7.44 11.06 -2.53
N TYR A 220 -7.34 11.96 -1.56
CA TYR A 220 -8.27 12.11 -0.45
C TYR A 220 -9.65 12.65 -0.86
N ASN A 221 -9.87 12.94 -2.15
CA ASN A 221 -11.16 13.36 -2.69
C ASN A 221 -12.02 12.18 -3.18
N ILE A 222 -11.52 10.95 -3.13
CA ILE A 222 -12.30 9.75 -3.51
C ILE A 222 -13.02 9.15 -2.30
N GLU A 223 -14.14 8.47 -2.55
CA GLU A 223 -14.75 7.60 -1.54
C GLU A 223 -13.94 6.29 -1.44
N PRO A 224 -13.49 5.90 -0.22
CA PRO A 224 -12.88 4.58 -0.01
C PRO A 224 -13.79 3.42 -0.45
N ASP A 225 -13.18 2.31 -0.91
CA ASP A 225 -13.93 1.13 -1.30
C ASP A 225 -14.68 0.54 -0.09
N LYS A 226 -16.00 0.39 -0.22
CA LYS A 226 -16.89 -0.13 0.83
C LYS A 226 -16.77 -1.64 1.03
N ASN A 227 -16.04 -2.34 0.14
CA ASN A 227 -15.78 -3.77 0.24
C ASN A 227 -14.57 -4.10 1.13
N VAL A 228 -13.84 -3.09 1.62
CA VAL A 228 -12.65 -3.25 2.47
C VAL A 228 -12.95 -2.75 3.88
N ASP A 229 -12.59 -3.52 4.91
CA ASP A 229 -12.67 -3.10 6.30
C ASP A 229 -11.44 -2.27 6.68
N TRP A 230 -11.46 -1.01 6.28
CA TRP A 230 -10.34 -0.09 6.46
C TRP A 230 -9.94 0.12 7.93
N GLU A 231 -10.85 -0.13 8.88
CA GLU A 231 -10.58 -0.03 10.33
C GLU A 231 -9.59 -1.10 10.81
N ARG A 232 -9.38 -2.17 10.02
CA ARG A 232 -8.41 -3.23 10.32
C ARG A 232 -6.99 -2.89 9.88
N TYR A 233 -6.79 -1.84 9.08
CA TYR A 233 -5.48 -1.45 8.58
C TYR A 233 -4.90 -0.35 9.49
N ASP A 234 -3.63 -0.49 9.86
CA ASP A 234 -2.92 0.49 10.69
C ASP A 234 -2.49 1.76 9.90
N TYR A 235 -2.73 1.78 8.59
CA TYR A 235 -2.25 2.82 7.69
C TYR A 235 -3.41 3.63 7.09
N SER A 236 -3.45 4.90 7.49
CA SER A 236 -4.57 5.79 7.24
C SER A 236 -4.66 6.30 5.79
N ASP A 237 -3.56 6.32 5.05
CA ASP A 237 -3.57 6.79 3.66
C ASP A 237 -4.01 5.71 2.66
N TYR A 238 -3.89 4.43 3.04
CA TYR A 238 -4.21 3.27 2.20
C TYR A 238 -5.58 3.38 1.50
N PRO A 239 -6.69 3.75 2.17
CA PRO A 239 -8.01 3.82 1.54
C PRO A 239 -8.10 4.80 0.35
N TYR A 240 -7.12 5.69 0.21
CA TYR A 240 -7.04 6.74 -0.80
C TYR A 240 -5.95 6.47 -1.85
N ALA A 241 -5.26 5.32 -1.74
CA ALA A 241 -4.19 4.95 -2.65
C ALA A 241 -4.70 4.77 -4.08
N PHE A 242 -3.95 5.30 -5.05
CA PHE A 242 -4.26 5.14 -6.46
C PHE A 242 -2.97 5.13 -7.30
N CYS A 243 -3.12 4.83 -8.59
CA CYS A 243 -1.98 4.83 -9.49
C CYS A 243 -1.48 6.25 -9.78
N MET A 244 -0.29 6.61 -9.27
CA MET A 244 0.36 7.89 -9.62
C MET A 244 0.44 8.10 -11.13
N PHE A 245 0.66 7.02 -11.89
CA PHE A 245 0.90 7.12 -13.32
C PHE A 245 -0.33 7.56 -14.11
N ASP A 246 -1.52 7.55 -13.50
CA ASP A 246 -2.71 8.15 -14.08
C ASP A 246 -2.70 9.68 -14.12
N LEU A 247 -1.83 10.31 -13.34
CA LEU A 247 -1.60 11.75 -13.35
C LEU A 247 -0.73 12.23 -14.51
N TYR A 248 -0.04 11.33 -15.23
CA TYR A 248 0.64 11.68 -16.48
C TYR A 248 -0.36 11.76 -17.65
N SER A 249 0.06 12.36 -18.76
CA SER A 249 -0.70 12.37 -20.01
C SER A 249 0.21 12.20 -21.24
N GLY A 250 -0.40 11.95 -22.41
CA GLY A 250 0.29 11.84 -23.69
C GLY A 250 1.36 10.74 -23.76
N ASP A 251 2.35 10.95 -24.62
CA ASP A 251 3.44 10.01 -24.90
C ASP A 251 4.22 9.57 -23.64
N LEU A 252 4.35 10.47 -22.65
CA LEU A 252 5.01 10.17 -21.39
C LEU A 252 4.22 9.11 -20.59
N LYS A 253 2.88 9.26 -20.51
CA LYS A 253 2.02 8.25 -19.89
C LYS A 253 2.17 6.91 -20.60
N GLU A 254 2.06 6.89 -21.93
CA GLU A 254 2.19 5.64 -22.71
C GLU A 254 3.54 4.96 -22.50
N THR A 255 4.61 5.75 -22.50
CA THR A 255 5.97 5.25 -22.27
C THR A 255 6.11 4.64 -20.88
N LEU A 256 5.66 5.33 -19.83
CA LEU A 256 5.71 4.81 -18.47
C LEU A 256 4.81 3.58 -18.29
N TYR A 257 3.61 3.60 -18.87
CA TYR A 257 2.70 2.46 -18.83
C TYR A 257 3.26 1.21 -19.51
N SER A 258 4.09 1.37 -20.55
CA SER A 258 4.78 0.24 -21.20
C SER A 258 5.82 -0.45 -20.31
N LYS A 259 6.18 0.16 -19.18
CA LYS A 259 7.15 -0.38 -18.21
C LYS A 259 6.50 -1.24 -17.12
N PHE A 260 5.17 -1.27 -17.00
CA PHE A 260 4.52 -2.12 -16.00
C PHE A 260 4.72 -3.61 -16.29
N GLY A 261 5.29 -4.31 -15.32
CA GLY A 261 5.68 -5.71 -15.46
C GLY A 261 6.84 -6.06 -14.53
N ILE A 262 7.52 -7.16 -14.82
CA ILE A 262 8.66 -7.65 -14.03
C ILE A 262 9.77 -8.16 -14.96
N TYR A 263 11.03 -8.01 -14.57
CA TYR A 263 12.12 -8.74 -15.21
C TYR A 263 12.38 -10.06 -14.51
N ILE A 264 12.29 -11.15 -15.27
CA ILE A 264 12.66 -12.48 -14.81
C ILE A 264 14.09 -12.76 -15.27
N PHE A 265 15.00 -12.89 -14.32
CA PHE A 265 16.37 -13.33 -14.58
C PHE A 265 16.41 -14.83 -14.78
N LYS A 266 16.96 -15.29 -15.91
CA LYS A 266 17.16 -16.71 -16.14
C LYS A 266 18.13 -17.27 -15.10
N LYS A 267 17.69 -18.27 -14.34
CA LYS A 267 18.56 -19.08 -13.50
C LYS A 267 19.34 -20.04 -14.39
N TYR A 268 20.66 -19.99 -14.33
CA TYR A 268 21.53 -20.95 -15.00
C TYR A 268 22.18 -21.83 -13.92
N GLU A 269 22.23 -23.14 -14.13
CA GLU A 269 22.99 -24.05 -13.25
C GLU A 269 24.51 -23.83 -13.38
N ASP A 270 24.93 -23.30 -14.53
CA ASP A 270 26.32 -22.93 -14.81
C ASP A 270 26.58 -21.48 -14.34
N LYS A 271 27.49 -21.34 -13.38
CA LYS A 271 27.89 -20.04 -12.80
C LYS A 271 28.49 -19.07 -13.84
N GLU A 272 29.15 -19.56 -14.90
CA GLU A 272 29.66 -18.69 -15.97
C GLU A 272 28.54 -18.16 -16.87
N LEU A 273 27.42 -18.88 -16.99
CA LEU A 273 26.23 -18.41 -17.70
C LEU A 273 25.33 -17.55 -16.80
N GLU A 274 25.31 -17.81 -15.50
CA GLU A 274 24.67 -16.95 -14.50
C GLU A 274 25.27 -15.54 -14.52
N GLU A 275 26.57 -15.39 -14.78
CA GLU A 275 27.22 -14.09 -14.99
C GLU A 275 26.69 -13.32 -16.21
N LYS A 276 26.13 -14.00 -17.22
CA LYS A 276 25.55 -13.36 -18.41
C LYS A 276 24.19 -12.72 -18.15
N LYS A 277 23.51 -13.09 -17.05
CA LYS A 277 22.28 -12.47 -16.52
C LYS A 277 21.25 -12.08 -17.58
N GLU A 278 20.89 -13.01 -18.46
CA GLU A 278 19.79 -12.77 -19.39
C GLU A 278 18.50 -12.57 -18.61
N ALA A 279 17.86 -11.41 -18.79
CA ALA A 279 16.59 -11.08 -18.18
C ALA A 279 15.52 -10.95 -19.27
N ILE A 280 14.32 -11.46 -19.00
CA ILE A 280 13.16 -11.31 -19.88
C ILE A 280 12.17 -10.40 -19.18
N PHE A 281 11.77 -9.33 -19.87
CA PHE A 281 10.67 -8.50 -19.42
C PHE A 281 9.34 -9.22 -19.67
N VAL A 282 8.56 -9.39 -18.61
CA VAL A 282 7.19 -9.89 -18.65
C VAL A 282 6.25 -8.72 -18.36
N PRO A 283 5.56 -8.17 -19.37
CA PRO A 283 4.66 -7.06 -19.16
C PRO A 283 3.38 -7.50 -18.46
N ARG A 284 2.83 -6.61 -17.62
CA ARG A 284 1.44 -6.71 -17.21
C ARG A 284 0.54 -6.27 -18.37
N THR A 285 -0.40 -7.12 -18.75
CA THR A 285 -1.23 -6.89 -19.96
C THR A 285 -2.72 -6.80 -19.70
N ILE A 286 -3.16 -7.07 -18.46
CA ILE A 286 -4.57 -7.07 -18.07
C ILE A 286 -4.84 -5.84 -17.22
N ALA A 287 -5.89 -5.10 -17.58
CA ALA A 287 -6.29 -3.89 -16.86
C ALA A 287 -6.79 -4.22 -15.43
N PRO A 288 -6.58 -3.30 -14.46
CA PRO A 288 -5.80 -2.07 -14.57
C PRO A 288 -4.30 -2.38 -14.74
N ILE A 289 -3.62 -1.74 -15.70
CA ILE A 289 -2.21 -2.03 -16.02
C ILE A 289 -1.28 -1.63 -14.87
N CYS A 290 -1.63 -0.59 -14.12
CA CYS A 290 -0.91 -0.18 -12.92
C CYS A 290 -1.18 -1.04 -11.69
N GLY A 291 -2.06 -2.05 -11.80
CA GLY A 291 -2.46 -2.89 -10.68
C GLY A 291 -3.58 -2.28 -9.83
N SER A 292 -3.87 -2.92 -8.70
CA SER A 292 -4.88 -2.50 -7.73
C SER A 292 -4.31 -2.67 -6.32
N PRO A 293 -4.41 -1.66 -5.44
CA PRO A 293 -3.86 -1.74 -4.09
C PRO A 293 -4.65 -2.72 -3.21
N HIS A 294 -5.91 -3.02 -3.52
CA HIS A 294 -6.70 -4.05 -2.83
C HIS A 294 -7.54 -4.84 -3.84
N GLN A 295 -8.01 -6.03 -3.44
CA GLN A 295 -8.79 -6.92 -4.32
C GLN A 295 -10.02 -7.51 -3.62
N ASN A 296 -10.45 -6.93 -2.50
CA ASN A 296 -11.57 -7.44 -1.70
C ASN A 296 -12.88 -7.42 -2.50
N ILE A 297 -13.66 -8.50 -2.35
CA ILE A 297 -15.03 -8.57 -2.87
C ILE A 297 -15.96 -8.99 -1.73
N TYR A 298 -16.84 -8.07 -1.34
CA TYR A 298 -17.78 -8.27 -0.24
C TYR A 298 -18.66 -9.51 -0.47
N GLY A 299 -18.91 -10.26 0.60
CA GLY A 299 -19.70 -11.49 0.57
C GLY A 299 -18.98 -12.71 -0.04
N THR A 300 -17.72 -12.57 -0.46
CA THR A 300 -16.91 -13.66 -1.02
C THR A 300 -15.64 -13.92 -0.21
N ALA A 301 -14.88 -14.98 -0.52
CA ALA A 301 -13.60 -15.23 0.11
C ALA A 301 -12.48 -14.29 -0.37
N GLN A 302 -12.65 -13.60 -1.51
CA GLN A 302 -11.57 -12.79 -2.10
C GLN A 302 -11.26 -11.53 -1.26
N GLY A 303 -9.97 -11.28 -1.06
CA GLY A 303 -9.44 -10.12 -0.33
C GLY A 303 -8.49 -10.49 0.79
N ASP A 304 -8.26 -9.51 1.65
CA ASP A 304 -7.40 -9.60 2.82
C ASP A 304 -8.18 -10.07 4.07
N TRP A 305 -7.48 -10.80 4.93
CA TRP A 305 -7.99 -11.46 6.11
C TRP A 305 -6.99 -11.35 7.26
N PHE A 306 -7.51 -11.18 8.48
CA PHE A 306 -6.76 -10.86 9.69
C PHE A 306 -6.96 -11.98 10.73
N ALA A 307 -5.90 -12.55 11.31
CA ALA A 307 -6.03 -13.58 12.33
C ALA A 307 -6.86 -13.11 13.55
N SER A 308 -7.81 -13.93 14.02
CA SER A 308 -8.71 -13.57 15.14
C SER A 308 -8.01 -13.30 16.49
N ASN A 309 -6.77 -13.78 16.66
CA ASN A 309 -6.00 -13.67 17.92
C ASN A 309 -4.76 -12.77 17.79
N MET A 310 -4.81 -11.74 16.93
CA MET A 310 -3.70 -10.83 16.68
C MET A 310 -3.03 -10.33 17.96
N GLY A 311 -1.73 -10.63 18.07
CA GLY A 311 -0.91 -10.37 19.25
C GLY A 311 -0.35 -8.95 19.29
N GLY A 312 -1.17 -7.91 19.30
CA GLY A 312 -0.73 -6.51 19.48
C GLY A 312 0.05 -5.90 18.30
N MET A 313 0.12 -4.55 18.33
CA MET A 313 0.52 -3.62 17.24
C MET A 313 2.00 -3.64 16.81
N ASP A 314 2.63 -4.80 16.62
CA ASP A 314 3.75 -4.85 15.67
C ASP A 314 3.14 -4.89 14.27
N SER A 315 3.65 -4.07 13.33
CA SER A 315 3.03 -3.83 12.01
C SER A 315 2.46 -5.11 11.41
N LEU A 316 1.15 -5.10 11.12
CA LEU A 316 0.33 -6.27 10.71
C LEU A 316 1.01 -7.19 9.69
N GLU A 317 1.80 -6.61 8.77
CA GLU A 317 2.51 -7.35 7.74
C GLU A 317 3.65 -8.24 8.30
N PHE A 318 4.35 -7.77 9.33
CA PHE A 318 5.50 -8.44 9.94
C PHE A 318 5.14 -9.29 11.17
N ALA A 319 3.94 -9.09 11.74
CA ALA A 319 3.42 -9.93 12.81
C ALA A 319 3.10 -11.37 12.35
N GLY A 320 3.00 -11.56 11.03
CA GLY A 320 2.69 -12.85 10.42
C GLY A 320 1.23 -13.30 10.55
N ASP A 321 0.36 -12.37 10.93
CA ASP A 321 -1.06 -12.60 11.19
C ASP A 321 -1.96 -12.29 9.98
N GLY A 322 -1.37 -11.86 8.86
CA GLY A 322 -2.08 -11.59 7.61
C GLY A 322 -2.33 -12.84 6.75
N LEU A 323 -3.38 -12.78 5.94
CA LEU A 323 -3.70 -13.71 4.86
C LEU A 323 -4.33 -12.94 3.70
N SER A 324 -3.84 -13.13 2.48
CA SER A 324 -4.48 -12.58 1.28
C SER A 324 -4.91 -13.67 0.32
N LEU A 325 -6.16 -13.57 -0.15
CA LEU A 325 -6.77 -14.44 -1.14
C LEU A 325 -7.08 -13.59 -2.38
N ILE A 326 -6.08 -13.46 -3.23
CA ILE A 326 -6.03 -12.44 -4.29
C ILE A 326 -5.55 -13.02 -5.62
N HIS A 327 -5.53 -12.23 -6.67
CA HIS A 327 -4.85 -12.57 -7.92
C HIS A 327 -3.47 -11.92 -7.98
N ASP A 328 -2.60 -12.50 -8.80
CA ASP A 328 -1.25 -12.02 -9.02
C ASP A 328 -1.24 -10.61 -9.67
N ASN A 329 -0.31 -9.77 -9.21
CA ASN A 329 -0.19 -8.39 -9.65
C ASN A 329 0.52 -8.23 -10.99
N ILE A 330 1.13 -9.27 -11.56
CA ILE A 330 1.68 -9.25 -12.93
C ILE A 330 0.69 -9.90 -13.91
N ASP A 331 0.21 -11.10 -13.59
CA ASP A 331 -0.80 -11.82 -14.37
C ASP A 331 -2.06 -12.15 -13.53
N PRO A 332 -3.09 -11.29 -13.59
CA PRO A 332 -4.35 -11.49 -12.87
C PRO A 332 -5.11 -12.79 -13.15
N ARG A 333 -4.67 -13.62 -14.10
CA ARG A 333 -5.27 -14.95 -14.32
C ARG A 333 -4.80 -15.98 -13.30
N ILE A 334 -3.75 -15.67 -12.53
CA ILE A 334 -3.17 -16.55 -11.53
C ILE A 334 -3.77 -16.20 -10.17
N GLY A 335 -4.38 -17.18 -9.51
CA GLY A 335 -4.80 -17.08 -8.11
C GLY A 335 -3.61 -17.22 -7.17
N LYS A 336 -3.60 -16.43 -6.10
CA LYS A 336 -2.51 -16.32 -5.12
C LYS A 336 -3.08 -16.38 -3.71
N ILE A 337 -2.61 -17.32 -2.90
CA ILE A 337 -2.75 -17.31 -1.44
C ILE A 337 -1.42 -16.81 -0.87
N VAL A 338 -1.46 -15.66 -0.19
CA VAL A 338 -0.29 -15.08 0.50
C VAL A 338 -0.42 -15.34 1.99
N ILE A 339 0.58 -16.00 2.57
CA ILE A 339 0.54 -16.52 3.93
C ILE A 339 1.52 -15.73 4.80
N GLY A 340 1.00 -15.08 5.84
CA GLY A 340 1.79 -14.27 6.76
C GLY A 340 2.58 -15.06 7.80
N GLY A 341 2.16 -16.28 8.18
CA GLY A 341 2.90 -17.07 9.18
C GLY A 341 2.06 -17.79 10.24
N ASN A 342 0.79 -17.41 10.43
CA ASN A 342 0.01 -17.89 11.58
C ASN A 342 -0.48 -19.37 11.45
N PHE A 343 -1.00 -19.80 10.30
CA PHE A 343 -1.45 -21.20 10.11
C PHE A 343 -0.39 -22.10 9.44
N ALA A 344 0.67 -21.51 8.91
CA ALA A 344 1.78 -22.16 8.21
C ALA A 344 2.96 -21.19 8.07
N GLU A 345 4.13 -21.68 7.69
CA GLU A 345 5.28 -20.83 7.34
C GLU A 345 4.93 -19.81 6.25
N THR A 346 5.62 -18.67 6.28
CA THR A 346 5.42 -17.59 5.31
C THR A 346 5.67 -18.09 3.89
N GLY A 347 4.80 -17.70 2.97
CA GLY A 347 4.92 -18.17 1.61
C GLY A 347 3.75 -17.83 0.71
N ILE A 348 3.86 -18.29 -0.53
CA ILE A 348 2.90 -18.05 -1.58
C ILE A 348 2.51 -19.40 -2.19
N LEU A 349 1.20 -19.62 -2.34
CA LEU A 349 0.63 -20.71 -3.14
C LEU A 349 -0.05 -20.09 -4.36
N THR A 350 0.40 -20.47 -5.56
CA THR A 350 -0.14 -19.98 -6.84
C THR A 350 -0.82 -21.08 -7.65
N PHE A 351 -1.94 -20.75 -8.29
CA PHE A 351 -2.75 -21.73 -9.02
C PHE A 351 -3.53 -21.10 -10.16
N ASN A 352 -4.03 -21.94 -11.08
CA ASN A 352 -5.01 -21.52 -12.09
C ASN A 352 -6.43 -21.63 -11.48
N PRO A 353 -7.19 -20.52 -11.35
CA PRO A 353 -8.53 -20.56 -10.77
C PRO A 353 -9.51 -21.41 -11.57
N MET A 354 -10.36 -22.15 -10.86
CA MET A 354 -11.40 -23.02 -11.40
C MET A 354 -12.78 -22.52 -11.00
N PHE A 355 -13.69 -22.40 -11.98
CA PHE A 355 -15.07 -21.92 -11.75
C PHE A 355 -16.07 -23.04 -11.42
N LYS A 356 -15.60 -24.30 -11.28
CA LYS A 356 -16.39 -25.50 -10.95
C LYS A 356 -15.60 -26.41 -10.02
N GLY A 357 -16.30 -27.22 -9.22
CA GLY A 357 -15.68 -28.14 -8.26
C GLY A 357 -15.15 -27.45 -7.01
N THR A 358 -14.42 -28.21 -6.18
CA THR A 358 -13.91 -27.77 -4.87
C THR A 358 -12.39 -27.61 -4.82
N ILE A 359 -11.68 -27.81 -5.93
CA ILE A 359 -10.22 -27.72 -6.00
C ILE A 359 -9.84 -26.44 -6.77
N ASN A 360 -8.93 -25.64 -6.20
CA ASN A 360 -8.43 -24.40 -6.80
C ASN A 360 -9.56 -23.46 -7.24
N ARG A 361 -10.61 -23.36 -6.41
CA ARG A 361 -11.82 -22.58 -6.71
C ARG A 361 -11.48 -21.09 -6.82
N GLU A 362 -12.09 -20.40 -7.78
CA GLU A 362 -12.01 -18.93 -7.87
C GLU A 362 -12.56 -18.25 -6.60
N PHE A 363 -11.77 -17.40 -5.93
CA PHE A 363 -12.10 -16.82 -4.62
C PHE A 363 -13.38 -15.98 -4.65
N SER A 364 -13.56 -15.18 -5.70
CA SER A 364 -14.78 -14.37 -5.91
C SER A 364 -16.05 -15.21 -6.07
N SER A 365 -15.91 -16.52 -6.34
CA SER A 365 -17.04 -17.44 -6.48
C SER A 365 -17.32 -18.26 -5.21
N ILE A 366 -16.53 -18.10 -4.15
CA ILE A 366 -16.75 -18.72 -2.85
C ILE A 366 -17.66 -17.82 -2.04
N THR A 367 -18.88 -18.27 -1.82
CA THR A 367 -19.88 -17.62 -0.96
C THR A 367 -20.05 -18.42 0.33
N LEU A 368 -20.83 -17.87 1.25
CA LEU A 368 -21.13 -18.46 2.56
C LEU A 368 -21.67 -19.89 2.43
N GLY A 369 -21.17 -20.82 3.25
CA GLY A 369 -21.74 -22.15 3.39
C GLY A 369 -20.82 -23.21 3.98
N ASP A 370 -21.28 -24.46 3.93
CA ASP A 370 -20.59 -25.62 4.52
C ASP A 370 -19.53 -26.26 3.60
N THR A 371 -19.35 -25.70 2.40
CA THR A 371 -18.42 -26.25 1.40
C THR A 371 -16.98 -25.89 1.75
N LYS A 372 -16.11 -26.90 1.79
CA LYS A 372 -14.67 -26.75 1.96
C LYS A 372 -13.98 -26.84 0.61
N TYR A 373 -13.05 -25.92 0.38
CA TYR A 373 -12.28 -25.81 -0.85
C TYR A 373 -10.84 -26.17 -0.56
N CYS A 374 -10.20 -26.91 -1.45
CA CYS A 374 -8.80 -27.28 -1.35
C CYS A 374 -7.98 -26.54 -2.41
N TYR A 375 -6.85 -25.99 -2.00
CA TYR A 375 -5.91 -25.29 -2.87
C TYR A 375 -4.57 -25.99 -2.85
N GLN A 376 -3.99 -26.12 -4.03
CA GLN A 376 -2.68 -26.70 -4.24
C GLN A 376 -1.93 -25.95 -5.33
N GLN A 377 -0.60 -25.97 -5.24
CA GLN A 377 0.28 -25.38 -6.23
C GLN A 377 -0.07 -25.87 -7.65
N GLY A 378 -0.26 -24.93 -8.57
CA GLY A 378 -0.63 -25.21 -9.95
C GLY A 378 0.11 -24.38 -11.00
N VAL A 379 0.79 -23.31 -10.61
CA VAL A 379 1.53 -22.42 -11.51
C VAL A 379 2.83 -21.97 -10.86
N ASN A 380 3.99 -22.33 -11.40
CA ASN A 380 5.26 -21.80 -10.89
C ASN A 380 5.47 -20.38 -11.41
N VAL A 381 5.59 -19.42 -10.49
CA VAL A 381 5.97 -18.03 -10.76
C VAL A 381 7.39 -17.81 -10.28
N ASP A 382 8.26 -17.17 -11.06
CA ASP A 382 9.71 -17.10 -10.76
C ASP A 382 10.10 -16.18 -9.58
N TYR A 383 9.12 -15.77 -8.75
CA TYR A 383 9.28 -14.88 -7.61
C TYR A 383 8.49 -15.38 -6.38
N GLY A 384 9.06 -15.17 -5.19
CA GLY A 384 8.47 -15.57 -3.90
C GLY A 384 8.89 -16.95 -3.38
N ASN A 385 8.59 -17.22 -2.11
CA ASN A 385 8.81 -18.52 -1.47
C ASN A 385 7.59 -19.41 -1.67
N TYR A 386 7.78 -20.56 -2.33
CA TYR A 386 6.68 -21.51 -2.56
C TYR A 386 6.24 -22.19 -1.29
N PHE A 387 4.93 -22.29 -1.13
CA PHE A 387 4.29 -23.06 -0.09
C PHE A 387 4.31 -24.56 -0.42
N ASP A 388 4.70 -25.39 0.56
CA ASP A 388 4.63 -26.86 0.46
C ASP A 388 3.40 -27.41 1.19
N GLY A 389 2.60 -28.18 0.46
CA GLY A 389 1.36 -28.81 0.92
C GLY A 389 0.11 -28.23 0.26
N ILE A 390 -1.02 -28.39 0.94
CA ILE A 390 -2.33 -27.92 0.52
C ILE A 390 -2.96 -26.99 1.56
N VAL A 391 -3.85 -26.13 1.10
CA VAL A 391 -4.65 -25.24 1.95
C VAL A 391 -6.12 -25.63 1.82
N ILE A 392 -6.77 -25.96 2.95
CA ILE A 392 -8.21 -26.12 3.01
C ILE A 392 -8.82 -24.82 3.51
N LEU A 393 -9.90 -24.37 2.88
CA LEU A 393 -10.52 -23.09 3.14
C LEU A 393 -12.05 -23.20 3.16
N GLN A 394 -12.70 -22.49 4.07
CA GLN A 394 -14.15 -22.36 4.14
C GLN A 394 -14.55 -20.94 4.59
N LEU A 395 -15.42 -20.31 3.82
CA LEU A 395 -16.05 -19.05 4.20
C LEU A 395 -17.29 -19.33 5.06
N ILE A 396 -17.21 -19.01 6.36
CA ILE A 396 -18.23 -19.34 7.35
C ILE A 396 -19.37 -18.32 7.31
N ASN A 397 -19.02 -17.05 7.26
CA ASN A 397 -19.94 -15.92 7.08
C ASN A 397 -19.17 -14.77 6.40
N GLU A 398 -19.80 -13.60 6.25
CA GLU A 398 -19.23 -12.47 5.49
C GLU A 398 -17.91 -11.94 6.08
N HIS A 399 -17.68 -12.22 7.37
CA HIS A 399 -16.58 -11.71 8.19
C HIS A 399 -15.68 -12.81 8.76
N ASN A 400 -15.92 -14.10 8.48
CA ASN A 400 -15.19 -15.19 9.14
C ASN A 400 -14.80 -16.30 8.17
N LEU A 401 -13.53 -16.67 8.21
CA LEU A 401 -12.90 -17.70 7.41
C LEU A 401 -12.29 -18.79 8.31
N LYS A 402 -12.43 -20.06 7.91
CA LYS A 402 -11.61 -21.17 8.42
C LYS A 402 -10.57 -21.56 7.39
N ILE A 403 -9.35 -21.82 7.87
CA ILE A 403 -8.23 -22.23 7.03
C ILE A 403 -7.35 -23.26 7.73
N GLU A 404 -6.78 -24.20 6.97
CA GLU A 404 -5.85 -25.20 7.52
C GLU A 404 -4.83 -25.62 6.46
N ARG A 405 -3.56 -25.77 6.88
CA ARG A 405 -2.53 -26.45 6.09
C ARG A 405 -2.61 -27.96 6.31
N GLN A 406 -2.62 -28.74 5.23
CA GLN A 406 -2.41 -30.19 5.28
C GLN A 406 -1.32 -30.63 4.29
N SER A 407 -0.83 -31.86 4.43
CA SER A 407 0.12 -32.48 3.51
C SER A 407 -0.58 -33.33 2.44
N GLY A 408 0.13 -33.58 1.33
CA GLY A 408 -0.36 -34.36 0.20
C GLY A 408 -1.06 -33.50 -0.85
N ASP A 409 -1.89 -34.12 -1.68
CA ASP A 409 -2.60 -33.47 -2.78
C ASP A 409 -4.08 -33.21 -2.45
N CYS A 410 -4.67 -32.22 -3.10
CA CYS A 410 -6.09 -31.94 -2.98
C CYS A 410 -6.96 -33.11 -3.46
N LYS A 411 -8.00 -33.37 -2.68
CA LYS A 411 -9.06 -34.34 -3.02
C LYS A 411 -10.42 -33.65 -2.91
N GLU A 412 -11.44 -34.27 -3.49
CA GLU A 412 -12.81 -33.85 -3.22
C GLU A 412 -13.18 -34.18 -1.76
N ASN A 413 -13.99 -33.35 -1.12
CA ASN A 413 -14.48 -33.53 0.25
C ASN A 413 -13.38 -33.60 1.31
N MET A 414 -12.33 -32.78 1.17
CA MET A 414 -11.36 -32.56 2.25
C MET A 414 -12.06 -31.99 3.49
N ASP A 415 -11.58 -32.37 4.67
CA ASP A 415 -12.12 -31.89 5.95
C ASP A 415 -11.03 -31.29 6.83
N PHE A 416 -11.46 -30.39 7.71
CA PHE A 416 -10.59 -29.81 8.72
C PHE A 416 -10.28 -30.82 9.83
N LYS A 417 -9.08 -30.76 10.36
CA LYS A 417 -8.66 -31.44 11.59
C LYS A 417 -8.55 -30.41 12.72
N GLU A 418 -7.78 -29.36 12.49
CA GLU A 418 -7.45 -28.32 13.46
C GLU A 418 -7.36 -26.96 12.72
N PRO A 419 -8.51 -26.33 12.40
CA PRO A 419 -8.52 -25.12 11.59
C PRO A 419 -8.14 -23.87 12.39
N TYR A 420 -7.53 -22.93 11.69
CA TYR A 420 -7.30 -21.55 12.12
C TYR A 420 -8.45 -20.65 11.66
N TYR A 421 -8.60 -19.52 12.32
CA TYR A 421 -9.68 -18.57 12.11
C TYR A 421 -9.12 -17.20 11.72
N TYR A 422 -9.73 -16.62 10.69
CA TYR A 422 -9.44 -15.26 10.25
C TYR A 422 -10.75 -14.47 10.12
N GLU A 423 -10.62 -13.17 10.28
CA GLU A 423 -11.69 -12.18 10.25
C GLU A 423 -11.41 -11.09 9.23
N ARG A 424 -12.47 -10.38 8.85
CA ARG A 424 -12.41 -9.11 8.11
C ARG A 424 -13.64 -8.27 8.38
#